data_AF-A0A2I9DB33-F1
#
_entry.id   AF-A0A2I9DB33-F1
#
_cell.length_a   1.000
_cell.length_b   1.000
_cell.length_c   1.000
_cell.angle_alpha   90.00
_cell.angle_beta   90.00
_cell.angle_gamma   90.00
#
_symmetry.space_group_name_H-M   'P 1'
#
loop_
_entity.id
_entity.type
_entity.pdbx_description
1 polymer ?
#
loop_
_entity_poly.entity_id
_entity_poly.type
_entity_poly.pdbx_seq_one_letter_code
_entity_poly.pdbx_strand_id
1 'polypeptide(L)'
;MKRTVPLLLLGLALTACGAASPGATGGRPPLPTGVEVRHPAAPSGTYLNLVTKAGESVYQKAVSTGATRTEVDPAAWQGRANLAQAVEGWIPAGATDVKVSAPGTGALFLRWLMWQDKDSDGQRDEGETLDLMTHDRVVYAEKAVTVDFRTATPDMVQHWQFAQGWGRAEHYVYLPLNSTTYRRSLETQGLGRYELHVPTPITSQ
;
A
#
# COMPACT_ATOMS: atom_id res chain seq x y z
N MET A 1 69.69 41.25 -15.80
CA MET A 1 70.13 40.74 -17.13
C MET A 1 69.30 39.49 -17.44
N LYS A 2 68.06 39.61 -17.92
CA LYS A 2 67.62 39.39 -19.31
C LYS A 2 68.40 38.31 -20.08
N ARG A 3 67.79 37.12 -20.21
CA ARG A 3 67.92 36.24 -21.39
C ARG A 3 66.54 35.69 -21.74
N THR A 4 66.07 36.11 -22.92
CA THR A 4 64.90 35.62 -23.64
C THR A 4 65.37 34.74 -24.79
N VAL A 5 64.74 33.59 -25.02
CA VAL A 5 64.73 32.86 -26.31
C VAL A 5 63.30 32.36 -26.55
N PRO A 6 62.72 32.52 -27.76
CA PRO A 6 61.30 32.27 -28.06
C PRO A 6 61.04 31.14 -29.10
N LEU A 7 59.75 30.94 -29.43
CA LEU A 7 59.12 30.10 -30.51
C LEU A 7 59.10 28.57 -30.26
N LEU A 8 58.08 27.76 -30.60
CA LEU A 8 57.00 27.78 -31.62
C LEU A 8 55.68 27.23 -31.00
N LEU A 9 54.49 27.80 -31.23
CA LEU A 9 53.60 27.66 -32.41
C LEU A 9 53.18 26.22 -32.75
N LEU A 10 51.98 25.82 -32.30
CA LEU A 10 51.07 24.94 -33.04
C LEU A 10 49.63 25.19 -32.57
N GLY A 11 48.95 26.05 -33.31
CA GLY A 11 47.50 26.01 -33.40
C GLY A 11 47.10 25.04 -34.51
N LEU A 12 46.07 24.25 -34.26
CA LEU A 12 45.13 23.80 -35.29
C LEU A 12 43.82 23.44 -34.60
N ALA A 13 42.81 24.22 -34.94
CA ALA A 13 41.40 23.97 -34.67
C ALA A 13 40.94 22.69 -35.39
N LEU A 14 39.89 22.05 -34.88
CA LEU A 14 38.60 21.88 -35.58
C LEU A 14 37.68 20.87 -34.86
N THR A 15 36.53 21.39 -34.44
CA THR A 15 35.17 20.83 -34.59
C THR A 15 34.84 19.40 -34.16
N ALA A 16 33.91 19.35 -33.20
CA ALA A 16 32.69 18.54 -33.19
C ALA A 16 32.82 17.03 -33.48
N CYS A 17 32.71 16.24 -32.42
CA CYS A 17 31.89 15.03 -32.46
C CYS A 17 30.75 15.20 -31.46
N GLY A 18 29.60 15.63 -31.98
CA GLY A 18 28.34 15.21 -31.40
C GLY A 18 28.25 13.69 -31.52
N ALA A 19 28.15 13.03 -30.38
CA ALA A 19 27.51 11.74 -30.26
C ALA A 19 26.84 11.75 -28.89
N ALA A 20 25.62 12.26 -28.86
CA ALA A 20 24.69 11.94 -27.79
C ALA A 20 24.50 10.42 -27.82
N SER A 21 25.16 9.72 -26.92
CA SER A 21 24.77 8.36 -26.58
C SER A 21 23.46 8.47 -25.79
N PRO A 22 22.35 7.85 -26.22
CA PRO A 22 21.21 7.64 -25.34
C PRO A 22 21.62 6.55 -24.33
N GLY A 23 22.34 6.97 -23.30
CA GLY A 23 22.69 6.12 -22.16
C GLY A 23 21.45 5.91 -21.32
N ALA A 24 21.02 4.65 -21.24
CA ALA A 24 19.84 4.15 -20.54
C ALA A 24 19.54 4.88 -19.23
N THR A 25 18.25 5.02 -18.92
CA THR A 25 17.72 5.40 -17.61
C THR A 25 18.07 4.34 -16.56
N GLY A 26 19.35 4.20 -16.24
CA GLY A 26 19.87 3.56 -15.03
C GLY A 26 19.65 4.52 -13.88
N GLY A 27 18.39 4.80 -13.57
CA GLY A 27 18.02 5.56 -12.40
C GLY A 27 18.57 4.87 -11.16
N ARG A 28 19.10 5.65 -10.23
CA ARG A 28 19.40 5.17 -8.87
C ARG A 28 18.19 4.38 -8.38
N PRO A 29 18.36 3.16 -7.84
CA PRO A 29 17.25 2.44 -7.23
C PRO A 29 16.53 3.38 -6.26
N PRO A 30 15.18 3.42 -6.28
CA PRO A 30 14.43 4.27 -5.38
C PRO A 30 14.86 3.99 -3.94
N LEU A 31 14.99 5.07 -3.15
CA LEU A 31 15.34 4.93 -1.74
C LEU A 31 14.25 4.10 -1.04
N PRO A 32 14.61 3.22 -0.09
CA PRO A 32 13.62 2.51 0.71
C PRO A 32 12.68 3.51 1.36
N THR A 33 11.39 3.36 1.09
CA THR A 33 10.33 4.24 1.63
C THR A 33 10.08 3.97 3.12
N GLY A 34 10.65 2.89 3.66
CA GLY A 34 10.37 2.38 5.00
C GLY A 34 9.05 1.61 5.10
N VAL A 35 8.30 1.48 4.01
CA VAL A 35 7.02 0.77 3.96
C VAL A 35 7.25 -0.66 3.46
N GLU A 36 6.82 -1.65 4.24
CA GLU A 36 7.01 -3.07 3.95
C GLU A 36 5.74 -3.88 4.21
N VAL A 37 5.57 -4.95 3.44
CA VAL A 37 4.57 -5.98 3.71
C VAL A 37 5.32 -7.26 4.10
N ARG A 38 5.08 -7.75 5.31
CA ARG A 38 5.59 -9.03 5.79
C ARG A 38 4.62 -10.14 5.44
N HIS A 39 5.15 -11.31 5.15
CA HIS A 39 4.36 -12.48 4.75
C HIS A 39 5.14 -13.77 5.03
N PRO A 40 4.46 -14.94 5.07
CA PRO A 40 5.15 -16.23 5.02
C PRO A 40 6.06 -16.34 3.79
N ALA A 41 6.98 -17.30 3.80
CA ALA A 41 7.90 -17.53 2.69
C ALA A 41 7.13 -17.68 1.36
N ALA A 42 7.41 -16.78 0.41
CA ALA A 42 6.68 -16.72 -0.85
C ALA A 42 6.99 -17.94 -1.75
N PRO A 43 5.97 -18.62 -2.32
CA PRO A 43 6.15 -19.58 -3.39
C PRO A 43 6.78 -18.97 -4.65
N SER A 44 7.23 -19.80 -5.59
CA SER A 44 7.66 -19.32 -6.91
C SER A 44 6.50 -18.71 -7.69
N GLY A 45 6.77 -17.69 -8.50
CA GLY A 45 5.74 -17.02 -9.32
C GLY A 45 4.77 -16.15 -8.50
N THR A 46 5.19 -15.68 -7.32
CA THR A 46 4.30 -14.93 -6.43
C THR A 46 4.30 -13.44 -6.76
N TYR A 47 3.12 -12.82 -6.69
CA TYR A 47 2.93 -11.38 -6.73
C TYR A 47 2.26 -10.88 -5.46
N LEU A 48 2.65 -9.66 -5.05
CA LEU A 48 2.00 -8.88 -4.00
C LEU A 48 1.15 -7.80 -4.66
N ASN A 49 -0.15 -7.78 -4.35
CA ASN A 49 -1.08 -6.79 -4.88
C ASN A 49 -1.72 -5.98 -3.75
N LEU A 50 -1.93 -4.69 -4.02
CA LEU A 50 -2.85 -3.85 -3.26
C LEU A 50 -4.14 -3.75 -4.07
N VAL A 51 -5.27 -4.13 -3.47
CA VAL A 51 -6.56 -4.18 -4.18
C VAL A 51 -7.65 -3.36 -3.52
N THR A 52 -8.60 -2.93 -4.34
CA THR A 52 -9.88 -2.37 -3.90
C THR A 52 -10.77 -3.46 -3.28
N LYS A 53 -11.91 -3.05 -2.69
CA LYS A 53 -12.95 -3.98 -2.20
C LYS A 53 -13.51 -4.87 -3.31
N ALA A 54 -13.59 -4.35 -4.53
CA ALA A 54 -14.03 -5.10 -5.71
C ALA A 54 -12.96 -6.08 -6.24
N GLY A 55 -11.75 -6.06 -5.67
CA GLY A 55 -10.66 -6.95 -6.06
C GLY A 55 -9.77 -6.41 -7.18
N GLU A 56 -10.02 -5.20 -7.67
CA GLU A 56 -9.20 -4.55 -8.69
C GLU A 56 -7.81 -4.22 -8.14
N SER A 57 -6.76 -4.53 -8.91
CA SER A 57 -5.39 -4.22 -8.55
C SER A 57 -5.08 -2.75 -8.79
N VAL A 58 -4.62 -2.06 -7.75
CA VAL A 58 -4.12 -0.68 -7.85
C VAL A 58 -2.60 -0.60 -7.76
N TYR A 59 -1.96 -1.71 -7.37
CA TYR A 59 -0.51 -1.90 -7.30
C TYR A 59 -0.22 -3.40 -7.39
N GLN A 60 0.84 -3.77 -8.11
CA GLN A 60 1.33 -5.14 -8.25
C GLN A 60 2.85 -5.14 -8.26
N LYS A 61 3.46 -6.09 -7.55
CA LYS A 61 4.91 -6.30 -7.53
C LYS A 61 5.24 -7.78 -7.45
N ALA A 62 6.14 -8.24 -8.32
CA ALA A 62 6.68 -9.59 -8.24
C ALA A 62 7.49 -9.77 -6.94
N VAL A 63 7.33 -10.93 -6.31
CA VAL A 63 7.97 -11.29 -5.04
C VAL A 63 8.97 -12.42 -5.30
N SER A 64 10.20 -12.26 -4.80
CA SER A 64 11.21 -13.31 -4.91
C SER A 64 10.82 -14.54 -4.10
N THR A 65 11.01 -15.72 -4.67
CA THR A 65 10.80 -17.01 -3.99
C THR A 65 11.54 -17.06 -2.65
N GLY A 66 10.85 -17.51 -1.60
CA GLY A 66 11.38 -17.63 -0.25
C GLY A 66 11.46 -16.32 0.53
N ALA A 67 11.16 -15.16 -0.08
CA ALA A 67 11.10 -13.90 0.65
C ALA A 67 9.98 -13.93 1.71
N THR A 68 10.23 -13.27 2.83
CA THR A 68 9.27 -13.10 3.95
C THR A 68 8.86 -11.64 4.17
N ARG A 69 9.39 -10.75 3.33
CA ARG A 69 9.05 -9.34 3.30
C ARG A 69 9.22 -8.78 1.91
N THR A 70 8.40 -7.79 1.58
CA THR A 70 8.45 -7.04 0.34
C THR A 70 8.39 -5.55 0.64
N GLU A 71 9.40 -4.79 0.23
CA GLU A 71 9.37 -3.33 0.28
C GLU A 71 8.42 -2.79 -0.80
N VAL A 72 7.64 -1.77 -0.47
CA VAL A 72 6.62 -1.18 -1.36
C VAL A 72 6.78 0.33 -1.44
N ASP A 73 6.42 0.92 -2.58
CA ASP A 73 6.50 2.37 -2.78
C ASP A 73 5.10 2.99 -2.74
N PRO A 74 4.74 3.76 -1.70
CA PRO A 74 3.47 4.44 -1.64
C PRO A 74 3.14 5.38 -2.79
N ALA A 75 4.15 5.97 -3.43
CA ALA A 75 3.91 6.85 -4.58
C ALA A 75 3.16 6.12 -5.72
N ALA A 76 3.31 4.79 -5.81
CA ALA A 76 2.69 3.98 -6.85
C ALA A 76 1.15 3.90 -6.77
N TRP A 77 0.55 4.17 -5.60
CA TRP A 77 -0.91 4.17 -5.43
C TRP A 77 -1.49 5.52 -4.97
N GLN A 78 -0.67 6.54 -4.72
CA GLN A 78 -1.17 7.86 -4.30
C GLN A 78 -2.17 8.47 -5.27
N GLY A 79 -1.97 8.28 -6.58
CA GLY A 79 -2.88 8.75 -7.64
C GLY A 79 -4.26 8.08 -7.66
N ARG A 80 -4.50 7.09 -6.79
CA ARG A 80 -5.76 6.33 -6.69
C ARG A 80 -6.78 6.97 -5.75
N ALA A 81 -6.46 8.13 -5.17
CA ALA A 81 -7.38 8.89 -4.31
C ALA A 81 -8.69 9.25 -5.02
N ASN A 82 -8.69 9.32 -6.35
CA ASN A 82 -9.88 9.54 -7.18
C ASN A 82 -10.91 8.39 -7.11
N LEU A 83 -10.52 7.22 -6.59
CA LEU A 83 -11.42 6.08 -6.35
C LEU A 83 -12.16 6.18 -5.00
N ALA A 84 -11.88 7.21 -4.20
CA ALA A 84 -12.53 7.41 -2.92
C ALA A 84 -14.05 7.63 -3.09
N GLN A 85 -14.81 7.04 -2.18
CA GLN A 85 -16.27 7.13 -2.11
C GLN A 85 -16.67 7.61 -0.72
N ALA A 86 -17.89 8.13 -0.57
CA ALA A 86 -18.39 8.57 0.73
C ALA A 86 -18.17 7.48 1.81
N VAL A 87 -17.61 7.86 2.96
CA VAL A 87 -17.23 6.95 4.05
C VAL A 87 -18.41 6.08 4.52
N GLU A 88 -19.63 6.60 4.42
CA GLU A 88 -20.88 5.91 4.71
C GLU A 88 -21.09 4.67 3.84
N GLY A 89 -20.62 4.68 2.59
CA GLY A 89 -20.69 3.53 1.67
C GLY A 89 -19.83 2.34 2.10
N TRP A 90 -18.92 2.55 3.06
CA TRP A 90 -18.08 1.50 3.65
C TRP A 90 -18.71 0.86 4.89
N ILE A 91 -19.69 1.51 5.50
CA ILE A 91 -20.39 0.99 6.68
C ILE A 91 -21.25 -0.21 6.25
N PRO A 92 -21.16 -1.36 6.93
CA PRO A 92 -21.97 -2.53 6.61
C PRO A 92 -23.47 -2.23 6.64
N ALA A 93 -24.21 -2.81 5.68
CA ALA A 93 -25.67 -2.74 5.70
C ALA A 93 -26.22 -3.35 7.00
N GLY A 94 -27.22 -2.69 7.61
CA GLY A 94 -27.79 -3.12 8.88
C GLY A 94 -27.00 -2.69 10.12
N ALA A 95 -25.93 -1.90 9.97
CA ALA A 95 -25.29 -1.25 11.11
C ALA A 95 -26.25 -0.29 11.83
N THR A 96 -26.20 -0.27 13.16
CA THR A 96 -26.99 0.64 14.00
C THR A 96 -26.11 1.69 14.66
N ASP A 97 -26.74 2.70 15.25
CA ASP A 97 -26.05 3.76 16.02
C ASP A 97 -24.98 4.52 15.22
N VAL A 98 -25.17 4.63 13.91
CA VAL A 98 -24.21 5.23 12.99
C VAL A 98 -24.03 6.72 13.29
N LYS A 99 -22.78 7.12 13.52
CA LYS A 99 -22.36 8.52 13.69
C LYS A 99 -21.13 8.76 12.81
N VAL A 100 -21.19 9.81 12.01
CA VAL A 100 -20.09 10.23 11.13
C VAL A 100 -19.79 11.69 11.44
N SER A 101 -18.55 12.00 11.84
CA SER A 101 -18.17 13.37 12.23
C SER A 101 -18.16 14.34 11.05
N ALA A 102 -17.88 13.84 9.85
CA ALA A 102 -17.85 14.60 8.60
C ALA A 102 -18.53 13.80 7.47
N PRO A 103 -19.87 13.86 7.35
CA PRO A 103 -20.60 13.12 6.33
C PRO A 103 -20.13 13.44 4.91
N GLY A 104 -20.20 12.44 4.03
CA GLY A 104 -19.80 12.52 2.62
C GLY A 104 -18.29 12.62 2.40
N THR A 105 -17.46 12.47 3.44
CA THR A 105 -16.00 12.42 3.28
C THR A 105 -15.62 11.28 2.32
N GLY A 106 -14.88 11.60 1.25
CA GLY A 106 -14.29 10.57 0.40
C GLY A 106 -13.29 9.73 1.18
N ALA A 107 -13.52 8.42 1.27
CA ALA A 107 -12.63 7.42 1.83
C ALA A 107 -12.40 6.27 0.85
N LEU A 108 -11.20 5.69 0.89
CA LEU A 108 -10.84 4.51 0.13
C LEU A 108 -10.11 3.54 1.03
N PHE A 109 -10.56 2.29 1.04
CA PHE A 109 -9.91 1.20 1.76
C PHE A 109 -9.33 0.22 0.75
N LEU A 110 -8.05 -0.09 0.92
CA LEU A 110 -7.34 -1.06 0.13
C LEU A 110 -6.77 -2.15 1.05
N ARG A 111 -6.64 -3.35 0.50
CA ARG A 111 -6.07 -4.50 1.22
C ARG A 111 -4.92 -5.12 0.43
N TRP A 112 -3.91 -5.57 1.16
CA TRP A 112 -2.87 -6.42 0.59
C TRP A 112 -3.41 -7.82 0.34
N LEU A 113 -3.00 -8.42 -0.76
CA LEU A 113 -3.10 -9.85 -1.00
C LEU A 113 -1.83 -10.37 -1.66
N MET A 114 -1.63 -11.68 -1.60
CA MET A 114 -0.65 -12.36 -2.44
C MET A 114 -1.34 -13.42 -3.29
N TRP A 115 -0.80 -13.68 -4.46
CA TRP A 115 -1.28 -14.70 -5.37
C TRP A 115 -0.10 -15.31 -6.14
N GLN A 116 -0.29 -16.53 -6.62
CA GLN A 116 0.71 -17.28 -7.36
C GLN A 116 0.28 -17.42 -8.82
N ASP A 117 1.08 -16.85 -9.70
CA ASP A 117 0.98 -16.96 -11.15
C ASP A 117 1.42 -18.37 -11.58
N LYS A 118 0.44 -19.22 -11.93
CA LYS A 118 0.69 -20.63 -12.26
C LYS A 118 1.02 -20.86 -13.73
N ASP A 119 0.61 -19.94 -14.61
CA ASP A 119 0.78 -20.07 -16.06
C ASP A 119 1.74 -19.03 -16.68
N SER A 120 2.27 -18.13 -15.85
CA SER A 120 3.26 -17.10 -16.19
C SER A 120 2.75 -15.97 -17.07
N ASP A 121 1.45 -15.64 -17.00
CA ASP A 121 0.84 -14.56 -17.79
C ASP A 121 0.88 -13.19 -17.09
N GLY A 122 1.25 -13.16 -15.80
CA GLY A 122 1.33 -11.96 -14.97
C GLY A 122 -0.02 -11.37 -14.56
N GLN A 123 -1.12 -12.08 -14.79
CA GLN A 123 -2.49 -11.73 -14.39
C GLN A 123 -3.00 -12.69 -13.32
N ARG A 124 -3.81 -12.15 -12.41
CA ARG A 124 -4.37 -12.96 -11.33
C ARG A 124 -5.64 -13.65 -11.78
N ASP A 125 -5.58 -14.96 -11.87
CA ASP A 125 -6.73 -15.81 -12.17
C ASP A 125 -7.47 -16.31 -10.93
N GLU A 126 -8.63 -16.91 -11.17
CA GLU A 126 -9.43 -17.55 -10.13
C GLU A 126 -8.65 -18.73 -9.50
N GLY A 127 -8.65 -18.81 -8.17
CA GLY A 127 -7.95 -19.89 -7.45
C GLY A 127 -6.43 -19.73 -7.34
N GLU A 128 -5.87 -18.60 -7.74
CA GLU A 128 -4.44 -18.27 -7.59
C GLU A 128 -4.12 -17.45 -6.35
N THR A 129 -5.15 -16.88 -5.71
CA THR A 129 -4.97 -16.12 -4.47
C THR A 129 -4.47 -17.04 -3.35
N LEU A 130 -3.38 -16.63 -2.69
CA LEU A 130 -2.90 -17.29 -1.49
C LEU A 130 -3.85 -16.97 -0.33
N ASP A 131 -4.19 -17.97 0.45
CA ASP A 131 -5.04 -17.81 1.64
C ASP A 131 -4.26 -17.15 2.78
N LEU A 132 -4.03 -15.85 2.63
CA LEU A 132 -3.38 -14.98 3.59
C LEU A 132 -4.31 -13.82 3.91
N MET A 133 -4.35 -13.43 5.18
CA MET A 133 -5.12 -12.28 5.66
C MET A 133 -4.21 -11.17 6.17
N THR A 134 -4.69 -9.93 6.04
CA THR A 134 -4.17 -8.73 6.70
C THR A 134 -5.33 -8.08 7.44
N HIS A 135 -5.07 -7.65 8.66
CA HIS A 135 -6.02 -6.88 9.46
C HIS A 135 -5.96 -5.40 9.10
N ASP A 136 -4.74 -4.88 8.95
CA ASP A 136 -4.50 -3.51 8.58
C ASP A 136 -4.93 -3.23 7.14
N ARG A 137 -5.37 -1.99 6.91
CA ARG A 137 -5.74 -1.48 5.59
C ARG A 137 -4.84 -0.34 5.19
N VAL A 138 -4.57 -0.21 3.90
CA VAL A 138 -4.12 1.08 3.37
C VAL A 138 -5.38 1.92 3.19
N VAL A 139 -5.44 3.09 3.82
CA VAL A 139 -6.63 3.96 3.80
C VAL A 139 -6.24 5.32 3.27
N TYR A 140 -7.13 5.89 2.45
CA TYR A 140 -7.14 7.31 2.13
C TYR A 140 -8.41 7.95 2.70
N ALA A 141 -8.30 9.14 3.28
CA ALA A 141 -9.44 9.99 3.60
C ALA A 141 -9.20 11.42 3.08
N GLU A 142 -10.19 12.00 2.41
CA GLU A 142 -10.10 13.34 1.83
C GLU A 142 -9.94 14.44 2.91
N LYS A 143 -10.56 14.22 4.07
CA LYS A 143 -10.48 15.03 5.29
C LYS A 143 -10.50 14.09 6.49
N ALA A 144 -10.05 14.58 7.64
CA ALA A 144 -10.12 13.80 8.86
C ALA A 144 -11.58 13.45 9.19
N VAL A 145 -11.86 12.19 9.54
CA VAL A 145 -13.21 11.70 9.80
C VAL A 145 -13.18 10.61 10.87
N THR A 146 -14.21 10.62 11.72
CA THR A 146 -14.48 9.59 12.71
C THR A 146 -15.83 8.96 12.41
N VAL A 147 -15.90 7.64 12.49
CA VAL A 147 -17.12 6.86 12.27
C VAL A 147 -17.32 5.89 13.42
N ASP A 148 -18.48 5.96 14.06
CA ASP A 148 -18.89 5.02 15.09
C ASP A 148 -20.17 4.31 14.64
N PHE A 149 -20.24 2.99 14.82
CA PHE A 149 -21.45 2.20 14.55
C PHE A 149 -21.41 0.86 15.28
N ARG A 150 -22.51 0.11 15.22
CA ARG A 150 -22.61 -1.24 15.78
C ARG A 150 -23.06 -2.24 14.71
N THR A 151 -22.47 -3.43 14.71
CA THR A 151 -22.92 -4.59 13.91
C THR A 151 -23.59 -5.62 14.82
N ALA A 152 -24.55 -6.38 14.29
CA ALA A 152 -25.25 -7.42 15.05
C ALA A 152 -24.52 -8.78 15.04
N THR A 153 -23.83 -9.12 13.95
CA THR A 153 -23.13 -10.40 13.78
C THR A 153 -21.73 -10.20 13.18
N PRO A 154 -20.65 -10.33 13.99
CA PRO A 154 -20.68 -10.40 15.45
C PRO A 154 -21.25 -9.13 16.07
N ASP A 155 -21.78 -9.24 17.30
CA ASP A 155 -22.19 -8.08 18.08
C ASP A 155 -20.94 -7.26 18.44
N MET A 156 -20.78 -6.10 17.80
CA MET A 156 -19.53 -5.36 17.84
C MET A 156 -19.77 -3.87 17.69
N VAL A 157 -19.15 -3.07 18.56
CA VAL A 157 -19.03 -1.63 18.38
C VAL A 157 -17.74 -1.33 17.62
N GLN A 158 -17.86 -0.50 16.60
CA GLN A 158 -16.83 -0.13 15.65
C GLN A 158 -16.49 1.33 15.84
N HIS A 159 -15.20 1.63 15.93
CA HIS A 159 -14.66 2.99 15.97
C HIS A 159 -13.63 3.15 14.87
N TRP A 160 -13.88 4.02 13.89
CA TRP A 160 -12.92 4.34 12.85
C TRP A 160 -12.45 5.77 13.03
N GLN A 161 -11.15 5.99 12.98
CA GLN A 161 -10.56 7.32 13.05
C GLN A 161 -9.52 7.47 11.95
N PHE A 162 -9.85 8.27 10.95
CA PHE A 162 -8.96 8.52 9.82
C PHE A 162 -8.41 9.93 9.82
N ALA A 163 -7.10 10.05 9.68
CA ALA A 163 -6.45 11.32 9.37
C ALA A 163 -6.62 11.63 7.88
N GLN A 164 -6.53 12.91 7.52
CA GLN A 164 -6.51 13.31 6.11
C GLN A 164 -5.29 12.73 5.39
N GLY A 165 -5.50 12.26 4.16
CA GLY A 165 -4.47 11.71 3.29
C GLY A 165 -4.35 10.19 3.40
N TRP A 166 -3.21 9.67 2.94
CA TRP A 166 -2.90 8.24 2.93
C TRP A 166 -2.27 7.80 4.25
N GLY A 167 -2.72 6.65 4.77
CA GLY A 167 -2.20 6.06 5.98
C GLY A 167 -2.45 4.56 6.05
N ARG A 168 -1.89 3.94 7.10
CA ARG A 168 -2.22 2.58 7.52
C ARG A 168 -3.36 2.69 8.53
N ALA A 169 -4.52 2.12 8.26
CA ALA A 169 -5.52 1.93 9.30
C ALA A 169 -5.14 0.66 10.08
N GLU A 170 -4.55 0.86 11.26
CA GLU A 170 -4.20 -0.20 12.18
C GLU A 170 -5.46 -0.75 12.83
N HIS A 171 -5.52 -2.07 12.91
CA HIS A 171 -6.69 -2.80 13.35
C HIS A 171 -6.50 -3.37 14.77
N TYR A 172 -7.47 -3.10 15.65
CA TYR A 172 -7.53 -3.72 16.97
C TYR A 172 -8.93 -4.27 17.25
N VAL A 173 -9.01 -5.51 17.75
CA VAL A 173 -10.26 -6.17 18.18
C VAL A 173 -10.07 -6.83 19.53
N TYR A 174 -11.03 -6.64 20.42
CA TYR A 174 -11.05 -7.30 21.72
C TYR A 174 -12.47 -7.47 22.25
N LEU A 175 -12.64 -8.40 23.18
CA LEU A 175 -13.85 -8.55 23.98
C LEU A 175 -13.57 -8.02 25.39
N PRO A 176 -14.22 -6.93 25.84
CA PRO A 176 -14.09 -6.47 27.21
C PRO A 176 -14.51 -7.55 28.22
N LEU A 177 -13.86 -7.57 29.38
CA LEU A 177 -14.23 -8.48 30.47
C LEU A 177 -15.71 -8.28 30.84
N ASN A 178 -16.44 -9.38 31.00
CA ASN A 178 -17.88 -9.38 31.31
C ASN A 178 -18.77 -8.71 30.24
N SER A 179 -18.34 -8.68 28.98
CA SER A 179 -19.15 -8.23 27.85
C SER A 179 -19.41 -9.37 26.87
N THR A 180 -20.52 -9.28 26.13
CA THR A 180 -20.79 -10.09 24.94
C THR A 180 -20.58 -9.31 23.64
N THR A 181 -20.24 -8.02 23.74
CA THR A 181 -20.10 -7.11 22.60
C THR A 181 -18.63 -6.82 22.38
N TYR A 182 -18.12 -7.19 21.21
CA TYR A 182 -16.76 -6.88 20.81
C TYR A 182 -16.56 -5.38 20.60
N ARG A 183 -15.31 -4.95 20.73
CA ARG A 183 -14.86 -3.61 20.36
C ARG A 183 -13.85 -3.77 19.24
N ARG A 184 -14.02 -2.99 18.18
CA ARG A 184 -13.08 -2.90 17.06
C ARG A 184 -12.71 -1.46 16.80
N SER A 185 -11.43 -1.19 16.61
CA SER A 185 -10.95 0.08 16.07
C SER A 185 -10.14 -0.07 14.79
N LEU A 186 -10.32 0.89 13.89
CA LEU A 186 -9.48 1.11 12.70
C LEU A 186 -8.96 2.55 12.76
N GLU A 187 -7.69 2.72 13.08
CA GLU A 187 -7.12 4.05 13.37
C GLU A 187 -5.94 4.34 12.45
N THR A 188 -5.92 5.54 11.85
CA THR A 188 -4.81 5.94 11.00
C THR A 188 -3.52 6.07 11.80
N GLN A 189 -2.53 5.32 11.33
CA GLN A 189 -1.12 5.49 11.58
C GLN A 189 -0.41 5.93 10.29
N GLY A 190 0.85 6.35 10.42
CA GLY A 190 1.70 6.53 9.25
C GLY A 190 1.80 5.25 8.43
N LEU A 191 1.98 5.40 7.11
CA LEU A 191 2.35 4.25 6.27
C LEU A 191 3.64 3.62 6.83
N GLY A 192 3.66 2.30 6.93
CA GLY A 192 4.79 1.59 7.53
C GLY A 192 4.71 0.09 7.24
N ARG A 193 4.61 -0.71 8.29
CA ARG A 193 4.58 -2.16 8.18
C ARG A 193 3.16 -2.69 8.05
N TYR A 194 2.96 -3.64 7.16
CA TYR A 194 1.77 -4.49 7.08
C TYR A 194 2.19 -5.94 7.29
N GLU A 195 1.26 -6.77 7.77
CA GLU A 195 1.50 -8.19 7.98
C GLU A 195 0.40 -9.02 7.34
N LEU A 196 0.81 -9.90 6.45
CA LEU A 196 0.02 -10.98 5.91
C LEU A 196 0.37 -12.25 6.67
N HIS A 197 -0.63 -12.99 7.09
CA HIS A 197 -0.45 -14.26 7.80
C HIS A 197 -1.57 -15.23 7.42
N VAL A 198 -1.35 -16.50 7.75
CA VAL A 198 -2.39 -17.54 7.58
C VAL A 198 -3.62 -17.20 8.44
N PRO A 199 -4.83 -17.59 8.01
CA PRO A 199 -6.04 -17.34 8.77
C PRO A 199 -5.96 -17.84 10.21
N THR A 200 -6.25 -16.94 11.13
CA THR A 200 -6.50 -17.24 12.54
C THR A 200 -8.02 -17.32 12.79
N PRO A 201 -8.49 -17.86 13.94
CA PRO A 201 -9.91 -18.01 14.22
C PRO A 201 -10.74 -16.72 13.99
N ILE A 202 -12.04 -16.89 13.72
CA ILE A 202 -12.98 -15.88 13.20
C ILE A 202 -12.90 -14.49 13.86
N THR A 203 -12.52 -14.39 15.13
CA THR A 203 -12.34 -13.11 15.85
C THR A 203 -11.25 -12.21 15.28
N SER A 204 -10.46 -12.71 14.32
CA SER A 204 -9.39 -11.97 13.66
C SER A 204 -9.83 -11.30 12.33
N GLN A 205 -11.01 -11.55 11.77
CA GLN A 205 -11.39 -11.01 10.45
C GLN A 205 -12.02 -9.60 10.50
#